data_AF-A0ABD0PM74-F1
#
_entry.id   AF-A0ABD0PM74-F1
#
_cell.length_a   1.000
_cell.length_b   1.000
_cell.length_c   1.000
_cell.angle_alpha   90.00
_cell.angle_beta   90.00
_cell.angle_gamma   90.00
#
_symmetry.space_group_name_H-M   'P 1'
#
loop_
_entity.id
_entity.type
_entity.pdbx_description
1 polymer ?
#
loop_
_entity_poly.entity_id
_entity_poly.type
_entity_poly.pdbx_seq_one_letter_code
_entity_poly.pdbx_strand_id
1 'polypeptide(L)' 'GNRGGVFALGLVQGEWKLYVKRPLDREEQERYLINVTATDGLHVSTATVEVMVIDTNDNSPVCDP' A
#
# COMPACT_ATOMS: atom_id res chain seq x y z
N GLY A 1 -7.70 0.79 -5.66
CA GLY A 1 -6.40 0.35 -5.13
C GLY A 1 -5.94 1.17 -3.94
N ASN A 2 -5.67 2.46 -4.15
CA ASN A 2 -5.10 3.33 -3.11
C ASN A 2 -6.17 4.24 -2.47
N ARG A 3 -7.16 3.66 -1.77
CA ARG A 3 -8.18 4.46 -1.06
C ARG A 3 -7.49 5.29 0.03
N GLY A 4 -7.93 6.53 0.22
CA GLY A 4 -7.36 7.42 1.23
C GLY A 4 -5.93 7.93 0.95
N GLY A 5 -5.30 7.56 -0.18
CA GLY A 5 -3.93 7.98 -0.47
C GLY A 5 -2.91 7.42 0.53
N VAL A 6 -3.15 6.20 1.00
CA VAL A 6 -2.33 5.47 1.97
C VAL A 6 -0.94 5.17 1.40
N PHE A 7 -0.84 4.91 0.10
CA PHE A 7 0.42 4.67 -0.60
C PHE A 7 0.82 5.85 -1.48
N ALA A 8 2.12 6.03 -1.69
CA ALA A 8 2.66 7.04 -2.60
C ALA A 8 3.83 6.48 -3.39
N LEU A 9 3.98 6.96 -4.63
CA LEU A 9 5.18 6.73 -5.43
C LEU A 9 6.16 7.90 -5.22
N GLY A 10 7.44 7.59 -5.09
CA GLY A 10 8.49 8.59 -4.97
C GLY A 10 9.76 8.16 -5.68
N LEU A 11 10.45 9.13 -6.26
CA LEU A 11 11.74 8.93 -6.91
C LEU A 11 12.86 9.08 -5.88
N VAL A 12 13.60 8.01 -5.64
CA VAL A 12 14.74 8.01 -4.71
C VAL A 12 15.95 7.46 -5.43
N GLN A 13 16.99 8.29 -5.54
CA GLN A 13 18.26 7.93 -6.19
C GLN A 13 18.10 7.39 -7.62
N GLY A 14 17.13 7.93 -8.37
CA GLY A 14 16.87 7.51 -9.76
C GLY A 14 15.92 6.32 -9.89
N GLU A 15 15.44 5.74 -8.79
CA GLU A 15 14.50 4.62 -8.79
C GLU A 15 13.13 5.05 -8.27
N TRP A 16 12.06 4.65 -8.97
CA TRP A 16 10.71 4.79 -8.46
C TRP A 16 10.45 3.71 -7.41
N LYS A 17 10.03 4.12 -6.21
CA LYS A 17 9.59 3.18 -5.18
C LYS A 17 8.21 3.54 -4.66
N LEU A 18 7.53 2.52 -4.15
CA LEU A 18 6.22 2.61 -3.52
C LEU A 18 6.41 2.65 -2.00
N TYR A 19 5.79 3.63 -1.34
CA TYR A 19 5.93 3.84 0.10
C TYR A 19 4.56 3.94 0.78
N VAL A 20 4.56 3.61 2.06
CA VAL A 20 3.44 3.85 2.96
C VAL A 20 3.50 5.32 3.43
N LYS A 21 2.44 6.09 3.15
CA LYS A 21 2.31 7.51 3.49
C LYS A 21 1.45 7.73 4.74
N ARG A 22 0.57 6.80 5.06
CA ARG A 22 -0.33 6.84 6.22
C ARG A 22 -0.27 5.53 6.99
N PRO A 23 -0.59 5.52 8.30
CA PRO A 23 -0.65 4.30 9.08
C PRO A 23 -1.53 3.24 8.39
N LEU A 24 -1.10 1.99 8.50
CA LEU A 24 -1.86 0.83 8.04
C LEU A 24 -2.51 0.21 9.27
N ASP A 25 -3.80 -0.07 9.16
CA ASP A 25 -4.56 -0.81 10.16
C ASP A 25 -5.13 -2.05 9.46
N ARG A 26 -4.79 -3.23 9.99
CA ARG A 26 -5.21 -4.50 9.40
C ARG A 26 -6.70 -4.72 9.63
N GLU A 27 -7.21 -4.33 10.80
CA GLU A 27 -8.62 -4.44 11.18
C GLU A 27 -9.50 -3.55 10.29
N GLU A 28 -8.97 -2.43 9.80
CA GLU A 28 -9.64 -1.59 8.79
C GLU A 28 -9.52 -2.20 7.38
N GLN A 29 -8.31 -2.60 6.97
CA GLN A 29 -8.09 -3.19 5.65
C GLN A 29 -6.81 -4.04 5.56
N GLU A 30 -6.98 -5.35 5.42
CA GLU A 30 -5.90 -6.34 5.32
C GLU A 30 -5.19 -6.39 3.94
N ARG A 31 -5.88 -6.02 2.85
CA ARG A 31 -5.39 -6.23 1.48
C ARG A 31 -5.61 -5.02 0.58
N TYR A 32 -4.56 -4.64 -0.15
CA TYR A 32 -4.60 -3.57 -1.15
C TYR A 32 -4.14 -4.08 -2.52
N LEU A 33 -4.91 -3.76 -3.57
CA LEU A 33 -4.54 -4.01 -4.97
C LEU A 33 -4.24 -2.67 -5.65
N ILE A 34 -2.97 -2.34 -5.81
CA ILE A 34 -2.50 -1.05 -6.32
C ILE A 34 -2.11 -1.19 -7.78
N ASN A 35 -2.79 -0.47 -8.67
CA ASN A 35 -2.42 -0.41 -10.08
C ASN A 35 -1.39 0.70 -10.26
N VAL A 36 -0.21 0.33 -10.74
CA VAL A 36 0.88 1.23 -11.09
C VAL A 36 0.92 1.38 -12.61
N THR A 37 0.98 2.62 -13.07
CA THR A 37 1.07 2.96 -14.49
C THR A 37 2.37 3.68 -14.76
N ALA A 38 3.12 3.19 -15.74
CA ALA A 38 4.31 3.85 -16.28
C ALA A 38 4.03 4.30 -17.72
N THR A 39 4.52 5.48 -18.09
CA THR A 39 4.41 6.00 -19.44
C THR A 39 5.65 6.80 -19.83
N ASP A 40 6.06 6.68 -21.08
CA ASP A 40 7.09 7.52 -21.72
C ASP A 40 6.47 8.66 -22.56
N GLY A 41 5.14 8.81 -22.51
CA GLY A 41 4.36 9.76 -23.32
C GLY A 41 3.79 9.18 -24.62
N LEU A 42 4.29 8.03 -25.08
CA LEU A 42 3.81 7.35 -26.28
C LEU A 42 3.23 5.97 -25.95
N HIS A 43 3.93 5.22 -25.11
CA HIS A 43 3.53 3.92 -24.60
C HIS A 43 3.08 4.04 -23.14
N VAL A 44 2.17 3.15 -22.79
CA VAL A 44 1.65 3.02 -21.43
C VAL A 44 1.75 1.55 -21.05
N SER A 45 2.31 1.29 -19.87
CA SER A 45 2.36 -0.03 -19.27
C SER A 45 1.77 0.02 -17.87
N THR A 46 1.04 -1.04 -17.50
CA THR A 46 0.33 -1.14 -16.22
C THR A 46 0.69 -2.43 -15.52
N ALA A 47 0.93 -2.37 -14.22
CA ALA A 47 1.16 -3.53 -13.37
C ALA A 47 0.32 -3.43 -12.10
N THR A 48 -0.11 -4.57 -11.57
CA THR A 48 -0.85 -4.65 -10.31
C THR A 48 0.08 -5.13 -9.20
N VAL A 49 0.15 -4.35 -8.12
CA VAL A 49 0.88 -4.68 -6.91
C VAL A 49 -0.11 -5.08 -5.83
N GLU A 50 0.02 -6.31 -5.34
CA GLU A 50 -0.73 -6.79 -4.19
C GLU A 50 0.06 -6.53 -2.91
N VAL A 51 -0.55 -5.82 -1.97
CA VAL A 51 0.01 -5.53 -0.65
C VAL A 51 -0.87 -6.19 0.40
N MET A 52 -0.25 -7.02 1.24
CA MET A 52 -0.88 -7.69 2.38
C MET A 52 -0.35 -7.05 3.66
N VAL A 53 -1.25 -6.52 4.48
CA VAL A 53 -0.90 -5.95 5.79
C VAL A 53 -0.82 -7.11 6.78
N ILE A 54 0.37 -7.36 7.31
CA ILE A 54 0.56 -8.37 8.34
C ILE A 54 0.17 -7.81 9.70
N ASP A 55 -0.45 -8.66 10.52
CA ASP A 55 -0.79 -8.35 11.91
C ASP A 55 0.51 -8.21 12.72
N THR A 56 0.68 -7.10 13.42
CA THR A 56 1.79 -6.91 14.37
C THR A 56 1.48 -7.41 15.79
N ASN A 57 0.29 -7.98 16.01
CA ASN A 57 -0.29 -8.37 17.30
C ASN A 57 -0.26 -7.20 18.29
N ASP A 58 -0.77 -6.06 17.85
CA ASP A 58 -0.92 -4.83 18.65
C ASP A 58 -2.23 -4.80 19.45
N ASN A 59 -3.13 -5.74 19.22
CA ASN A 59 -4.35 -5.92 19.99
C ASN A 59 -4.10 -6.80 21.22
N SER A 60 -4.10 -6.19 22.41
CA SER A 60 -4.05 -6.91 23.68
C SER A 60 -5.34 -7.73 23.87
N PRO A 61 -5.27 -8.96 24.38
CA PRO A 61 -6.46 -9.78 24.60
C PRO A 61 -7.41 -9.09 25.58
N VAL A 62 -8.67 -8.92 25.18
CA VAL A 62 -9.74 -8.45 26.07
C VAL A 62 -10.34 -9.69 26.73
N CYS A 63 -10.26 -9.77 28.06
CA CYS A 63 -10.99 -10.76 28.83
C CYS A 63 -12.35 -10.18 29.21
N ASP A 64 -13.43 -10.72 28.66
CA ASP A 64 -14.78 -10.46 29.18
C ASP A 64 -14.99 -11.21 30.51
N PRO A 65 -15.70 -10.61 31.50
CA PRO A 65 -15.92 -11.18 32.83
C PRO A 65 -16.89 -12.37 32.86
#